data_AF-A0A3P7JEZ1-F1
#
_entry.id   AF-A0A3P7JEZ1-F1
#
_cell.length_a   1.000
_cell.length_b   1.000
_cell.length_c   1.000
_cell.angle_alpha   90.00
_cell.angle_beta   90.00
_cell.angle_gamma   90.00
#
_symmetry.space_group_name_H-M   'P 1'
#
loop_
_entity.id
_entity.type
_entity.pdbx_description
1 polymer ?
#
loop_
_entity_poly.entity_id
_entity_poly.type
_entity_poly.pdbx_seq_one_letter_code
_entity_poly.pdbx_strand_id
1 'polypeptide(L)'
;MRGLALTTAQYSLLKVEDKDPHPKNWRPQLLICLSTTWSKEVIDLRAMSMLNLGAQLKAGQGLAIACAFLKGSADNAKDKIHAQQVKDRLTKDMAKTRLRGFSKTIFYTETQKSGCVSALFQSIGIGGLRPNTILLSWPKTDDPEEVELFTEKLICGVINDNCVLVAKGITDFPDSNDRLIGYAVIKTNPSQLVSSMSNHLFVQHSFKSLS
;
A
#
# COMPACT_ATOMS: atom_id res chain seq x y z
N MET A 1 16.16 5.71 26.97
CA MET A 1 16.23 6.04 25.52
C MET A 1 14.89 6.18 24.82
N ARG A 2 13.83 5.42 25.16
CA ARG A 2 12.50 5.55 24.50
C ARG A 2 11.87 6.95 24.59
N GLY A 3 11.97 7.62 25.75
CA GLY A 3 11.44 8.98 25.93
C GLY A 3 12.09 10.01 24.99
N LEU A 4 13.42 9.99 24.88
CA LEU A 4 14.16 10.86 23.96
C LEU A 4 13.74 10.64 22.50
N ALA A 5 13.60 9.38 22.07
CA ALA A 5 13.16 9.07 20.70
C ALA A 5 11.75 9.61 20.42
N LEU A 6 10.82 9.50 21.38
CA LEU A 6 9.46 10.03 21.25
C LEU A 6 9.45 11.56 21.15
N THR A 7 10.22 12.26 21.99
CA THR A 7 10.34 13.72 21.92
C THR A 7 10.92 14.17 20.59
N THR A 8 11.97 13.51 20.09
CA THR A 8 12.57 13.82 18.78
C THR A 8 11.58 13.57 17.64
N ALA A 9 10.82 12.47 17.69
CA ALA A 9 9.80 12.18 16.68
C ALA A 9 8.68 13.22 16.68
N GLN A 10 8.14 13.57 17.86
CA GLN A 10 7.12 14.60 18.00
C GLN A 10 7.60 15.95 17.49
N TYR A 11 8.80 16.38 17.89
CA TYR A 11 9.41 17.63 17.45
C TYR A 11 9.59 17.66 15.92
N SER A 12 10.01 16.54 15.33
CA SER A 12 10.17 16.43 13.88
C SER A 12 8.83 16.52 13.15
N LEU A 13 7.79 15.84 13.66
CA LEU A 13 6.45 15.85 13.07
C LEU A 13 5.80 17.24 13.13
N LEU A 14 5.98 17.99 14.22
CA LEU A 14 5.48 19.36 14.35
C LEU A 14 6.06 20.33 13.31
N LYS A 15 7.19 20.00 12.69
CA LYS A 15 7.83 20.78 11.63
C LYS A 15 7.40 20.36 10.23
N VAL A 16 6.76 19.20 10.08
CA VAL A 16 6.25 18.77 8.77
C VAL A 16 4.96 19.55 8.53
N GLU A 17 4.96 20.43 7.55
CA GLU A 17 3.77 21.18 7.17
C GLU A 17 2.65 20.22 6.75
N ASP A 18 1.46 20.45 7.28
CA ASP A 18 0.24 19.75 6.88
C ASP A 18 -0.39 20.46 5.67
N LYS A 19 0.35 20.49 4.57
CA LYS A 19 -0.07 21.07 3.29
C LYS A 19 0.34 20.15 2.16
N ASP A 20 -0.47 20.14 1.11
CA ASP A 20 -0.13 19.34 -0.06
C ASP A 20 1.16 19.86 -0.70
N PRO A 21 2.08 18.96 -1.07
CA PRO A 21 3.31 19.38 -1.73
C PRO A 21 2.96 20.03 -3.06
N HIS A 22 3.66 21.11 -3.40
CA HIS A 22 3.58 21.69 -4.73
C HIS A 22 3.81 20.58 -5.79
N PRO A 23 3.04 20.49 -6.89
CA PRO A 23 3.09 19.37 -7.84
C PRO A 23 4.50 19.02 -8.34
N LYS A 24 5.36 20.02 -8.54
CA LYS A 24 6.78 19.84 -8.93
C LYS A 24 7.63 19.05 -7.93
N ASN A 25 7.23 19.02 -6.66
CA ASN A 25 7.94 18.37 -5.56
C ASN A 25 7.17 17.16 -5.01
N TRP A 26 6.15 16.70 -5.73
CA TRP A 26 5.37 15.55 -5.30
C TRP A 26 6.24 14.29 -5.21
N ARG A 27 6.12 13.58 -4.09
CA ARG A 27 6.79 12.28 -3.85
C ARG A 27 5.77 11.28 -3.31
N PRO A 28 5.74 10.04 -3.82
CA PRO A 28 4.80 9.04 -3.35
C PRO A 28 5.13 8.62 -1.92
N GLN A 29 4.17 8.79 -1.00
CA GLN A 29 4.18 8.21 0.34
C GLN A 29 3.18 7.05 0.34
N LEU A 30 3.67 5.82 0.46
CA LEU A 30 2.90 4.64 0.10
C LEU A 30 2.06 4.09 1.25
N LEU A 31 0.81 3.76 0.97
CA LEU A 31 0.00 2.81 1.71
C LEU A 31 -0.20 1.56 0.85
N ILE A 32 0.45 0.46 1.20
CA ILE A 32 0.37 -0.81 0.49
C ILE A 32 -0.75 -1.64 1.12
N CYS A 33 -1.85 -1.86 0.40
CA CYS A 33 -2.97 -2.63 0.92
C CYS A 33 -2.87 -4.09 0.48
N LEU A 34 -2.73 -4.99 1.44
CA LEU A 34 -2.57 -6.42 1.22
C LEU A 34 -3.87 -7.15 1.59
N SER A 35 -4.50 -7.78 0.61
CA SER A 35 -5.63 -8.71 0.77
C SER A 35 -5.12 -10.10 0.46
N THR A 36 -4.63 -10.80 1.48
CA THR A 36 -4.10 -12.16 1.31
C THR A 36 -4.64 -13.06 2.39
N THR A 37 -4.82 -14.34 2.07
CA THR A 37 -5.11 -15.36 3.09
C THR A 37 -3.83 -15.59 3.87
N TRP A 38 -3.70 -14.96 5.03
CA TRP A 38 -2.51 -15.06 5.87
C TRP A 38 -2.46 -16.41 6.60
N SER A 39 -2.13 -17.49 5.90
CA SER A 39 -1.88 -18.79 6.53
C SER A 39 -0.45 -18.86 7.07
N LYS A 40 -0.21 -19.61 8.15
CA LYS A 40 1.14 -19.77 8.74
C LYS A 40 2.11 -20.52 7.83
N GLU A 41 1.60 -21.26 6.86
CA GLU A 41 2.36 -22.28 6.11
C GLU A 41 2.76 -21.81 4.70
N VAL A 42 2.08 -20.81 4.15
CA VAL A 42 2.30 -20.38 2.76
C VAL A 42 2.87 -18.97 2.73
N ILE A 43 3.99 -18.79 2.02
CA ILE A 43 4.47 -17.46 1.62
C ILE A 43 3.55 -16.99 0.52
N ASP A 44 2.80 -15.93 0.79
CA ASP A 44 2.02 -15.29 -0.25
C ASP A 44 2.98 -14.51 -1.17
N LEU A 45 3.28 -15.10 -2.33
CA LEU A 45 4.13 -14.51 -3.36
C LEU A 45 3.60 -13.14 -3.82
N ARG A 46 2.28 -12.96 -3.88
CA ARG A 46 1.67 -11.67 -4.25
C ARG A 46 2.00 -10.61 -3.19
N ALA A 47 1.89 -10.95 -1.91
CA ALA A 47 2.26 -10.03 -0.83
C ALA A 47 3.74 -9.65 -0.91
N MET A 48 4.63 -10.63 -1.08
CA MET A 48 6.07 -10.40 -1.19
C MET A 48 6.42 -9.52 -2.40
N SER A 49 5.86 -9.80 -3.57
CA SER A 49 6.11 -9.01 -4.77
C SER A 49 5.55 -7.57 -4.65
N MET A 50 4.42 -7.38 -3.97
CA MET A 50 3.91 -6.04 -3.64
C MET A 50 4.86 -5.26 -2.72
N LEU A 51 5.46 -5.91 -1.72
CA LEU A 51 6.46 -5.30 -0.85
C LEU A 51 7.75 -4.97 -1.61
N ASN A 52 8.20 -5.86 -2.51
CA ASN A 52 9.36 -5.61 -3.38
C ASN A 52 9.14 -4.44 -4.33
N LEU A 53 7.98 -4.37 -4.99
CA LEU A 53 7.59 -3.21 -5.80
C LEU A 53 7.60 -1.92 -4.95
N GLY A 54 7.00 -1.96 -3.76
CA GLY A 54 7.04 -0.84 -2.82
C GLY A 54 8.46 -0.43 -2.44
N ALA A 55 9.35 -1.39 -2.18
CA ALA A 55 10.75 -1.12 -1.84
C ALA A 55 11.51 -0.45 -3.00
N GLN A 56 11.31 -0.94 -4.23
CA GLN A 56 11.93 -0.37 -5.43
C GLN A 56 11.41 1.05 -5.71
N LEU A 57 10.11 1.31 -5.53
CA LEU A 57 9.53 2.66 -5.69
C LEU A 57 10.05 3.66 -4.66
N LYS A 58 10.36 3.21 -3.44
CA LYS A 58 10.83 4.08 -2.35
C LYS A 58 12.35 4.23 -2.30
N ALA A 59 13.10 3.26 -2.81
CA ALA A 59 14.57 3.22 -2.72
C ALA A 59 15.09 3.53 -1.29
N GLY A 60 14.37 3.07 -0.26
CA GLY A 60 14.70 3.28 1.15
C GLY A 60 14.39 4.66 1.73
N GLN A 61 13.70 5.54 0.99
CA GLN A 61 13.39 6.91 1.41
C GLN A 61 11.89 7.19 1.52
N GLY A 62 11.51 8.07 2.44
CA GLY A 62 10.13 8.49 2.68
C GLY A 62 9.29 7.45 3.44
N LEU A 63 7.99 7.70 3.52
CA LEU A 63 7.03 6.90 4.26
C LEU A 63 6.48 5.75 3.41
N ALA A 64 6.49 4.56 4.00
CA ALA A 64 5.73 3.41 3.53
C ALA A 64 4.99 2.77 4.71
N ILE A 65 3.72 2.45 4.51
CA ILE A 65 2.90 1.71 5.47
C ILE A 65 2.34 0.49 4.73
N ALA A 66 2.65 -0.72 5.20
CA ALA A 66 2.03 -1.94 4.69
C ALA A 66 0.85 -2.32 5.60
N CYS A 67 -0.34 -2.42 5.03
CA CYS A 67 -1.57 -2.70 5.75
C CYS A 67 -2.22 -4.00 5.28
N ALA A 68 -2.28 -4.99 6.17
CA ALA A 68 -2.96 -6.25 5.94
C ALA A 68 -4.44 -6.15 6.35
N PHE A 69 -5.33 -6.46 5.41
CA PHE A 69 -6.77 -6.53 5.64
C PHE A 69 -7.15 -7.96 6.05
N LEU A 70 -7.78 -8.10 7.21
CA LEU A 70 -8.13 -9.38 7.81
C LEU A 70 -9.64 -9.48 7.99
N LYS A 71 -10.24 -10.52 7.44
CA LYS A 71 -11.63 -10.84 7.73
C LYS A 71 -11.73 -11.34 9.16
N GLY A 72 -12.48 -10.63 10.01
CA GLY A 72 -12.56 -10.94 11.43
C GLY A 72 -13.10 -9.78 12.24
N SER A 73 -13.09 -9.91 13.57
CA SER A 73 -13.61 -8.89 14.48
C SER A 73 -12.60 -8.50 15.55
N ALA A 74 -12.59 -7.21 15.89
CA ALA A 74 -11.86 -6.67 17.02
C ALA A 74 -12.42 -7.09 18.39
N ASP A 75 -13.54 -7.83 18.45
CA ASP A 75 -14.09 -8.34 19.71
C ASP A 75 -13.67 -9.80 19.97
N ASN A 76 -13.10 -10.47 18.97
CA ASN A 76 -12.69 -11.87 19.07
C ASN A 76 -11.20 -11.97 19.49
N ALA A 77 -10.94 -12.66 20.60
CA ALA A 77 -9.59 -12.86 21.11
C ALA A 77 -8.68 -13.65 20.16
N LYS A 78 -9.22 -14.66 19.45
CA LYS A 78 -8.45 -15.44 18.46
C LYS A 78 -8.03 -14.56 17.28
N ASP A 79 -8.95 -13.73 16.80
CA ASP A 79 -8.69 -12.81 15.69
C ASP A 79 -7.62 -11.78 16.06
N LYS A 80 -7.65 -11.24 17.30
CA LYS A 80 -6.60 -10.34 17.82
C LYS A 80 -5.22 -10.98 17.81
N ILE A 81 -5.12 -12.21 18.31
CA ILE A 81 -3.86 -12.97 18.33
C ILE A 81 -3.38 -13.21 16.90
N HIS A 82 -4.28 -13.60 16.00
CA HIS A 82 -3.97 -13.80 14.60
C HIS A 82 -3.47 -12.51 13.93
N ALA A 83 -4.16 -11.39 14.15
CA ALA A 83 -3.74 -10.08 13.62
C ALA A 83 -2.35 -9.67 14.11
N GLN A 84 -2.03 -9.91 15.38
CA GLN A 84 -0.69 -9.63 15.89
C GLN A 84 0.36 -10.51 15.20
N GLN A 85 0.08 -11.80 15.00
CA GLN A 85 0.98 -12.71 14.26
C GLN A 85 1.20 -12.25 12.82
N VAL A 86 0.14 -11.81 12.13
CA VAL A 86 0.23 -11.27 10.77
C VAL A 86 1.07 -10.00 10.74
N LYS A 87 0.85 -9.08 11.70
CA LYS A 87 1.64 -7.84 11.80
C LYS A 87 3.13 -8.13 12.02
N ASP A 88 3.46 -9.06 12.90
CA ASP A 88 4.84 -9.43 13.17
C ASP A 88 5.52 -10.07 11.95
N ARG A 89 4.79 -10.94 11.24
CA ARG A 89 5.24 -11.52 9.97
C ARG A 89 5.46 -10.45 8.91
N LEU A 90 4.48 -9.56 8.72
CA LEU A 90 4.57 -8.46 7.75
C LEU A 90 5.77 -7.56 8.04
N THR A 91 6.07 -7.29 9.31
CA THR A 91 7.26 -6.53 9.72
C THR A 91 8.55 -7.23 9.30
N LYS A 92 8.63 -8.56 9.46
CA LYS A 92 9.79 -9.36 9.01
C LYS A 92 9.91 -9.35 7.49
N ASP A 93 8.81 -9.49 6.76
CA ASP A 93 8.80 -9.54 5.31
C ASP A 93 9.15 -8.16 4.69
N MET A 94 8.72 -7.06 5.31
CA MET A 94 9.18 -5.71 4.98
C MET A 94 10.70 -5.55 5.19
N ALA A 95 11.25 -6.12 6.27
CA ALA A 95 12.69 -6.07 6.52
C ALA A 95 13.48 -6.86 5.46
N LYS A 96 12.99 -8.05 5.06
CA LYS A 96 13.61 -8.87 4.00
C LYS A 96 13.66 -8.15 2.65
N THR A 97 12.57 -7.48 2.28
CA THR A 97 12.45 -6.69 1.05
C THR A 97 13.11 -5.31 1.14
N ARG A 98 13.73 -4.98 2.28
CA ARG A 98 14.39 -3.68 2.57
C ARG A 98 13.42 -2.49 2.47
N LEU A 99 12.12 -2.71 2.65
CA LEU A 99 11.12 -1.67 2.72
C LEU A 99 11.10 -1.05 4.12
N ARG A 100 11.70 0.14 4.26
CA ARG A 100 11.63 0.91 5.50
C ARG A 100 10.24 1.51 5.68
N GLY A 101 9.59 1.21 6.79
CA GLY A 101 8.22 1.66 7.02
C GLY A 101 7.57 1.02 8.24
N PHE A 102 6.24 1.07 8.27
CA PHE A 102 5.42 0.55 9.37
C PHE A 102 4.46 -0.53 8.88
N SER A 103 4.22 -1.56 9.70
CA SER A 103 3.21 -2.58 9.47
C SER A 103 1.93 -2.28 10.25
N LYS A 104 0.78 -2.52 9.63
CA LYS A 104 -0.54 -2.35 10.24
C LYS A 104 -1.46 -3.51 9.83
N THR A 105 -2.40 -3.85 10.69
CA THR A 105 -3.50 -4.76 10.39
C THR A 105 -4.81 -4.04 10.61
N ILE A 106 -5.81 -4.31 9.77
CA ILE A 106 -7.16 -3.82 9.94
C ILE A 106 -8.14 -4.98 9.78
N PHE A 107 -9.13 -5.03 10.67
CA PHE A 107 -10.24 -5.96 10.53
C PHE A 107 -11.31 -5.40 9.61
N TYR A 108 -11.98 -6.29 8.90
CA TYR A 108 -13.23 -5.98 8.22
C TYR A 108 -14.19 -7.16 8.34
N THR A 109 -15.47 -6.85 8.22
CA THR A 109 -16.56 -7.82 8.06
C THR A 109 -17.28 -7.52 6.76
N GLU A 110 -18.09 -8.45 6.25
CA GLU A 110 -18.86 -8.27 5.01
C GLU A 110 -19.67 -6.97 4.99
N THR A 111 -20.31 -6.65 6.11
CA THR A 111 -21.18 -5.48 6.23
C THR A 111 -20.41 -4.17 6.45
N GLN A 112 -19.13 -4.24 6.83
CA GLN A 112 -18.34 -3.06 7.22
C GLN A 112 -17.14 -2.78 6.31
N LYS A 113 -16.95 -3.54 5.21
CA LYS A 113 -15.83 -3.37 4.25
C LYS A 113 -15.59 -1.89 3.90
N SER A 114 -16.62 -1.22 3.38
CA SER A 114 -16.54 0.18 2.93
C SER A 114 -16.15 1.12 4.07
N GLY A 115 -16.82 1.00 5.22
CA GLY A 115 -16.53 1.81 6.41
C GLY A 115 -15.12 1.61 6.94
N CYS A 116 -14.63 0.38 7.00
CA CYS A 116 -13.27 0.06 7.43
C CYS A 116 -12.20 0.64 6.50
N VAL A 117 -12.39 0.50 5.18
CA VAL A 117 -11.46 1.05 4.17
C VAL A 117 -11.46 2.58 4.24
N SER A 118 -12.64 3.20 4.27
CA SER A 118 -12.80 4.65 4.34
C SER A 118 -12.17 5.22 5.61
N ALA A 119 -12.44 4.61 6.77
CA ALA A 119 -11.84 4.99 8.04
C ALA A 119 -10.32 4.86 8.02
N LEU A 120 -9.76 3.81 7.39
CA LEU A 120 -8.32 3.68 7.23
C LEU A 120 -7.74 4.88 6.47
N PHE A 121 -8.28 5.19 5.28
CA PHE A 121 -7.69 6.23 4.43
C PHE A 121 -7.81 7.63 5.04
N GLN A 122 -8.89 7.92 5.75
CA GLN A 122 -9.08 9.20 6.43
C GLN A 122 -8.19 9.37 7.67
N SER A 123 -7.85 8.27 8.36
CA SER A 123 -7.17 8.34 9.67
C SER A 123 -5.70 7.89 9.67
N ILE A 124 -5.20 7.38 8.53
CA ILE A 124 -3.85 6.82 8.47
C ILE A 124 -2.77 7.91 8.36
N GLY A 125 -1.86 7.91 9.33
CA GLY A 125 -0.77 8.89 9.42
C GLY A 125 -0.86 9.75 10.67
N ILE A 126 -0.01 10.77 10.75
CA ILE A 126 -0.02 11.75 11.84
C ILE A 126 0.47 13.11 11.32
N GLY A 127 -0.41 14.13 11.38
CA GLY A 127 -0.15 15.45 10.79
C GLY A 127 0.23 15.35 9.31
N GLY A 128 1.27 16.08 8.90
CA GLY A 128 1.78 16.01 7.52
C GLY A 128 2.46 14.68 7.14
N LEU A 129 2.75 13.78 8.11
CA LEU A 129 3.27 12.44 7.81
C LEU A 129 2.12 11.47 7.53
N ARG A 130 1.53 11.57 6.34
CA ARG A 130 0.49 10.66 5.85
C ARG A 130 0.82 10.08 4.47
N PRO A 131 0.33 8.88 4.14
CA PRO A 131 0.34 8.39 2.77
C PRO A 131 -0.42 9.33 1.84
N ASN A 132 0.01 9.40 0.58
CA ASN A 132 -0.70 10.10 -0.50
C ASN A 132 -0.87 9.21 -1.74
N THR A 133 -0.39 7.96 -1.66
CA THR A 133 -0.40 7.00 -2.75
C THR A 133 -0.81 5.63 -2.21
N ILE A 134 -1.91 5.09 -2.71
CA ILE A 134 -2.38 3.75 -2.40
C ILE A 134 -1.84 2.77 -3.43
N LEU A 135 -1.17 1.71 -2.98
CA LEU A 135 -0.68 0.63 -3.83
C LEU A 135 -1.54 -0.62 -3.61
N LEU A 136 -2.25 -1.04 -4.67
CA LEU A 136 -3.16 -2.18 -4.69
C LEU A 136 -2.65 -3.26 -5.66
N SER A 137 -2.88 -4.52 -5.33
CA SER A 137 -2.77 -5.62 -6.29
C SER A 137 -4.08 -5.78 -7.04
N TRP A 138 -4.01 -6.11 -8.32
CA TRP A 138 -5.18 -6.54 -9.08
C TRP A 138 -5.84 -7.76 -8.41
N PRO A 139 -7.18 -7.77 -8.25
CA PRO A 139 -7.86 -8.84 -7.52
C PRO A 139 -7.91 -10.13 -8.34
N LYS A 140 -8.08 -11.26 -7.66
CA LYS A 140 -8.52 -12.51 -8.31
C LYS A 140 -9.97 -12.34 -8.76
N THR A 141 -10.21 -12.43 -10.06
CA THR A 141 -11.55 -12.19 -10.63
C THR A 141 -12.55 -13.31 -10.34
N ASP A 142 -12.05 -14.48 -9.94
CA ASP A 142 -12.81 -15.65 -9.50
C ASP A 142 -13.15 -15.62 -7.99
N ASP A 143 -12.66 -14.62 -7.25
CA ASP A 143 -12.97 -14.40 -5.84
C ASP A 143 -13.84 -13.13 -5.68
N PRO A 144 -15.18 -13.25 -5.58
CA PRO A 144 -16.07 -12.11 -5.45
C PRO A 144 -15.76 -11.23 -4.22
N GLU A 145 -15.33 -11.83 -3.11
CA GLU A 145 -15.01 -11.10 -1.89
C GLU A 145 -13.78 -10.22 -2.08
N GLU A 146 -12.74 -10.75 -2.74
CA GLU A 146 -11.53 -9.99 -3.09
C GLU A 146 -11.85 -8.85 -4.06
N VAL A 147 -12.71 -9.09 -5.06
CA VAL A 147 -13.16 -8.08 -6.03
C VAL A 147 -13.93 -6.94 -5.36
N GLU A 148 -14.86 -7.25 -4.45
CA GLU A 148 -15.60 -6.24 -3.69
C GLU A 148 -14.66 -5.41 -2.82
N LEU A 149 -13.79 -6.05 -2.04
CA LEU A 149 -12.84 -5.35 -1.18
C LEU A 149 -11.85 -4.49 -2.00
N PHE A 150 -11.41 -4.97 -3.16
CA PHE A 150 -10.61 -4.18 -4.09
C PHE A 150 -11.37 -2.95 -4.60
N THR A 151 -12.64 -3.11 -4.96
CA THR A 151 -13.49 -2.02 -5.45
C THR A 151 -13.67 -0.94 -4.38
N GLU A 152 -13.92 -1.32 -3.13
CA GLU A 152 -14.00 -0.40 -2.01
C GLU A 152 -12.70 0.38 -1.81
N LYS A 153 -11.55 -0.30 -1.87
CA LYS A 153 -10.21 0.34 -1.78
C LYS A 153 -9.96 1.31 -2.93
N LEU A 154 -10.35 0.95 -4.14
CA LEU A 154 -10.19 1.82 -5.30
C LEU A 154 -11.04 3.08 -5.16
N ILE A 155 -12.35 2.92 -4.90
CA ILE A 155 -13.30 4.02 -4.78
C ILE A 155 -12.93 4.94 -3.62
N CYS A 156 -12.69 4.39 -2.42
CA CYS A 156 -12.28 5.20 -1.27
C CYS A 156 -10.94 5.91 -1.52
N GLY A 157 -10.01 5.27 -2.25
CA GLY A 157 -8.71 5.86 -2.57
C GLY A 157 -8.87 7.14 -3.39
N VAL A 158 -9.70 7.07 -4.43
CA VAL A 158 -10.04 8.20 -5.30
C VAL A 158 -10.81 9.29 -4.53
N ILE A 159 -11.81 8.93 -3.72
CA ILE A 159 -12.61 9.90 -2.94
C ILE A 159 -11.74 10.67 -1.93
N ASN A 160 -10.67 10.05 -1.42
CA ASN A 160 -9.74 10.69 -0.48
C ASN A 160 -8.56 11.39 -1.19
N ASP A 161 -8.70 11.74 -2.47
CA ASP A 161 -7.70 12.43 -3.28
C ASP A 161 -6.31 11.75 -3.31
N ASN A 162 -6.25 10.44 -3.06
CA ASN A 162 -5.00 9.71 -3.14
C ASN A 162 -4.67 9.36 -4.59
N CYS A 163 -3.37 9.36 -4.90
CA CYS A 163 -2.88 8.66 -6.09
C CYS A 163 -3.12 7.15 -5.91
N VAL A 164 -3.73 6.47 -6.88
CA VAL A 164 -3.97 5.03 -6.79
C VAL A 164 -3.13 4.31 -7.85
N LEU A 165 -2.26 3.42 -7.39
CA LEU A 165 -1.42 2.55 -8.22
C LEU A 165 -1.94 1.12 -8.10
N VAL A 166 -2.28 0.50 -9.25
CA VAL A 166 -2.77 -0.88 -9.30
C VAL A 166 -1.79 -1.75 -10.07
N ALA A 167 -1.19 -2.72 -9.38
CA ALA A 167 -0.27 -3.67 -9.98
C ALA A 167 -1.01 -4.93 -10.46
N LYS A 168 -1.02 -5.16 -11.77
CA LYS A 168 -1.55 -6.37 -12.40
C LYS A 168 -0.42 -7.32 -12.76
N GLY A 169 -0.59 -8.62 -12.51
CA GLY A 169 0.45 -9.63 -12.76
C GLY A 169 1.64 -9.54 -11.81
N ILE A 170 1.42 -9.06 -10.58
CA ILE A 170 2.50 -8.77 -9.63
C ILE A 170 3.31 -10.01 -9.21
N THR A 171 2.77 -11.22 -9.36
CA THR A 171 3.49 -12.46 -9.05
C THR A 171 4.73 -12.66 -9.93
N ASP A 172 4.75 -12.07 -11.13
CA ASP A 172 5.88 -12.14 -12.07
C ASP A 172 6.86 -10.97 -11.90
N PHE A 173 6.63 -10.12 -10.89
CA PHE A 173 7.47 -8.96 -10.63
C PHE A 173 8.84 -9.39 -10.10
N PRO A 174 9.95 -8.80 -10.59
CA PRO A 174 11.31 -9.19 -10.21
C PRO A 174 11.57 -9.02 -8.72
N ASP A 175 12.40 -9.90 -8.17
CA ASP A 175 12.98 -9.69 -6.85
C ASP A 175 14.12 -8.66 -6.94
N SER A 176 14.53 -8.15 -5.79
CA SER A 176 15.62 -7.19 -5.60
C SER A 176 16.98 -7.60 -6.18
N ASN A 177 17.21 -8.89 -6.45
CA ASN A 177 18.45 -9.39 -7.03
C ASN A 177 18.41 -9.50 -8.56
N ASP A 178 17.23 -9.39 -9.17
CA ASP A 178 17.06 -9.55 -10.61
C ASP A 178 17.50 -8.26 -11.33
N ARG A 179 18.24 -8.43 -12.42
CA ARG A 179 18.59 -7.32 -13.31
C ARG A 179 17.76 -7.40 -14.57
N LEU A 180 16.80 -6.48 -14.69
CA LEU A 180 15.98 -6.36 -15.89
C LEU A 180 16.76 -5.67 -17.01
N ILE A 181 16.74 -6.27 -18.20
CA ILE A 181 17.21 -5.67 -19.46
C ILE A 181 16.00 -5.61 -20.39
N GLY A 182 15.68 -4.43 -20.90
CA GLY A 182 14.52 -4.23 -21.78
C GLY A 182 13.95 -2.83 -21.69
N TYR A 183 12.66 -2.71 -22.02
CA TYR A 183 11.97 -1.42 -22.08
C TYR A 183 10.89 -1.30 -21.01
N ALA A 184 10.83 -0.15 -20.36
CA ALA A 184 9.65 0.28 -19.60
C ALA A 184 8.77 1.16 -20.52
N VAL A 185 7.62 0.65 -20.93
CA VAL A 185 6.69 1.38 -21.81
C VAL A 185 5.66 2.12 -20.97
N ILE A 186 5.57 3.45 -21.18
CA ILE A 186 4.56 4.31 -20.55
C ILE A 186 3.58 4.73 -21.64
N LYS A 187 2.30 4.38 -21.47
CA LYS A 187 1.22 4.84 -22.34
C LYS A 187 0.41 5.89 -21.58
N THR A 188 0.30 7.08 -22.15
CA THR A 188 -0.54 8.16 -21.61
C THR A 188 -1.76 8.34 -22.49
N ASN A 189 -2.89 8.75 -21.90
CA ASN A 189 -4.08 9.14 -22.65
C ASN A 189 -4.20 10.67 -22.64
N PRO A 190 -3.90 11.37 -23.75
CA PRO A 190 -3.86 12.84 -23.78
C PRO A 190 -5.19 13.50 -23.45
N SER A 191 -6.33 12.85 -23.73
CA SER A 191 -7.65 13.41 -23.44
C SER A 191 -7.96 13.51 -21.94
N GLN A 192 -7.24 12.78 -21.08
CA GLN A 192 -7.35 12.90 -19.62
C GLN A 192 -6.35 13.89 -19.01
N LEU A 193 -5.31 14.31 -19.74
CA LEU A 193 -4.32 15.27 -19.25
C LEU A 193 -4.84 16.71 -19.23
N VAL A 194 -5.84 17.04 -20.05
CA VAL A 194 -6.38 18.41 -20.19
C VAL A 194 -7.48 18.71 -19.15
N SER A 195 -8.12 17.69 -18.55
CA SER A 195 -9.13 17.87 -17.50
C SER A 195 -8.59 17.69 -16.07
N SER A 196 -7.32 17.35 -15.92
CA SER A 196 -6.71 16.97 -14.63
C SER A 196 -5.61 17.96 -14.25
N MET A 197 -6.00 19.06 -13.62
CA MET A 197 -5.22 19.60 -12.49
C MET A 197 -5.46 18.78 -11.20
N SER A 198 -6.13 17.62 -11.31
CA SER A 198 -6.54 16.74 -10.22
C SER A 198 -6.02 15.31 -10.42
N ASN A 199 -4.79 15.09 -9.96
CA ASN A 199 -4.20 13.87 -9.35
C ASN A 199 -4.50 12.44 -9.85
N HIS A 200 -5.01 12.20 -11.07
CA HIS A 200 -5.25 10.83 -11.53
C HIS A 200 -4.42 10.46 -12.76
N LEU A 201 -3.31 9.75 -12.53
CA LEU A 201 -2.51 9.10 -13.56
C LEU A 201 -2.71 7.58 -13.48
N PHE A 202 -3.41 7.00 -14.45
CA PHE A 202 -3.46 5.55 -14.63
C PHE A 202 -2.20 5.09 -15.38
N VAL A 203 -1.33 4.32 -14.71
CA VAL A 203 -0.16 3.70 -15.34
C VAL A 203 -0.39 2.19 -15.42
N GLN A 204 -0.58 1.69 -16.64
CA GLN A 204 -0.65 0.25 -16.91
C GLN A 204 0.74 -0.26 -17.26
N HIS A 205 1.35 -1.07 -16.38
CA HIS A 205 2.57 -1.80 -16.69
C HIS A 205 2.24 -3.20 -17.21
N SER A 206 2.89 -3.60 -18.30
CA SER A 206 2.90 -4.97 -18.78
C SER A 206 4.35 -5.38 -18.96
N PHE A 207 4.86 -6.21 -18.05
CA PHE A 207 6.18 -6.82 -18.20
C PHE A 207 6.01 -8.06 -19.07
N LYS A 208 6.55 -8.03 -20.30
CA LYS A 208 6.72 -9.24 -21.10
C LYS A 208 8.16 -9.71 -20.93
N SER A 209 8.35 -10.86 -20.29
CA SER A 209 9.57 -11.64 -20.42
C SER A 209 9.61 -12.19 -21.85
N LEU A 210 10.67 -11.87 -22.59
CA LEU A 210 10.95 -12.52 -23.87
C LEU A 210 11.75 -13.79 -23.55
N SER A 211 11.10 -14.94 -23.68
CA SER A 211 11.76 -16.25 -23.82
C SER A 211 12.33 -16.40 -25.22
#